data_AF-H9FIH5-F1
#
_entry.id   AF-H9FIH5-F1
#
_cell.length_a   1.000
_cell.length_b   1.000
_cell.length_c   1.000
_cell.angle_alpha   90.00
_cell.angle_beta   90.00
_cell.angle_gamma   90.00
#
_symmetry.space_group_name_H-M   'P 1'
#
loop_
_entity.id
_entity.type
_entity.pdbx_description
1 polymer ?
#
loop_
_entity_poly.entity_id
_entity_poly.type
_entity_poly.pdbx_seq_one_letter_code
_entity_poly.pdbx_strand_id
1 'polypeptide(L)'
;FVPFIVFVSIATLLVWIVIGFLNFEIVETYFPGYNRSISRTETIIRFAFQASITVLCIACPCSLGLATPTAVMVGTGVGAQNGILIKGGEPLEMAHKVKVVVFDKTGTITHGTPVVNQVKLLMESNRISHHKILAIVG
;
A
#
# COMPACT_ATOMS: atom_id res chain seq x y z
N PHE A 1 0.50 9.86 13.16
CA PHE A 1 -0.56 10.69 12.54
C PHE A 1 -1.67 11.00 13.55
N VAL A 2 -2.41 10.00 14.03
CA VAL A 2 -3.47 10.18 15.04
C VAL A 2 -3.05 11.00 16.27
N PRO A 3 -1.96 10.68 17.00
CA PRO A 3 -1.57 11.47 18.18
C PRO A 3 -1.20 12.92 17.86
N PHE A 4 -0.68 13.17 16.65
CA PHE A 4 -0.34 14.52 16.20
C PHE A 4 -1.58 15.39 15.99
N ILE A 5 -2.63 14.85 15.35
CA ILE A 5 -3.88 15.60 15.15
C ILE A 5 -4.57 15.88 16.48
N VAL A 6 -4.59 14.89 17.38
CA VAL A 6 -5.17 15.08 18.71
C VAL A 6 -4.45 16.21 19.46
N PHE A 7 -3.12 16.26 19.38
CA PHE A 7 -2.35 17.36 19.97
C PHE A 7 -2.71 18.72 19.36
N VAL A 8 -2.77 18.84 18.03
CA VAL A 8 -3.15 20.08 17.34
C VAL A 8 -4.58 20.51 17.68
N SER A 9 -5.50 19.56 17.80
CA SER A 9 -6.90 19.83 18.17
C SER A 9 -7.01 20.33 19.61
N ILE A 10 -6.29 19.74 20.57
CA ILE A 10 -6.22 20.21 21.96
C ILE A 10 -5.58 21.60 22.04
N ALA A 11 -4.48 21.83 21.30
CA ALA A 11 -3.84 23.13 21.24
C ALA A 11 -4.79 24.20 20.68
N THR A 12 -5.53 23.88 19.62
CA THR A 12 -6.54 24.77 19.02
C THR A 12 -7.65 25.12 20.03
N LEU A 13 -8.12 24.12 20.78
CA LEU A 13 -9.12 24.32 21.84
C LEU A 13 -8.59 25.28 22.92
N LEU A 14 -7.38 25.04 23.44
CA LEU A 14 -6.79 25.87 24.48
C LEU A 14 -6.52 27.30 24.00
N VAL A 15 -6.00 27.45 22.78
CA VAL A 15 -5.74 28.77 22.17
C VAL A 15 -7.04 29.57 22.04
N TRP A 16 -8.12 28.96 21.55
CA TRP A 16 -9.41 29.65 21.43
C TRP A 16 -10.07 29.97 22.77
N ILE A 17 -9.87 29.14 23.80
CA ILE A 17 -10.31 29.46 25.16
C ILE A 17 -9.56 30.67 25.70
N VAL A 18 -8.23 30.71 25.59
CA VAL A 18 -7.39 31.82 26.07
C VAL A 18 -7.73 33.12 25.32
N ILE A 19 -7.87 33.06 23.99
CA ILE A 19 -8.27 34.22 23.18
C ILE A 19 -9.67 34.70 23.55
N GLY A 20 -10.62 33.80 23.79
CA GLY A 20 -11.99 34.16 24.18
C GLY A 20 -12.09 34.86 25.53
N PHE A 21 -11.19 34.54 26.48
CA PHE A 21 -11.10 35.24 27.76
C PHE A 21 -10.37 36.60 27.68
N LEU A 22 -9.43 36.75 26.75
CA LEU A 22 -8.67 38.00 26.57
C LEU A 22 -9.38 39.03 25.67
N ASN A 23 -10.05 38.59 24.59
CA ASN A 23 -10.67 39.45 23.59
C ASN A 23 -12.02 38.88 23.11
N PHE A 24 -13.09 39.16 23.87
CA PHE A 24 -14.44 38.67 23.57
C PHE A 24 -15.01 39.19 22.23
N GLU A 25 -14.59 40.39 21.80
CA GLU A 25 -15.05 41.06 20.58
C GLU A 25 -14.71 40.28 19.29
N ILE A 26 -13.59 39.54 19.31
CA ILE A 26 -13.16 38.69 18.19
C ILE A 26 -14.09 37.49 18.06
N VAL A 27 -14.47 36.85 19.17
CA VAL A 27 -15.38 35.69 19.16
C VAL A 27 -16.78 36.12 18.70
N GLU A 28 -17.26 37.29 19.12
CA GLU A 28 -18.56 37.85 18.70
C GLU A 28 -18.60 38.17 17.20
N THR A 29 -17.50 38.68 16.63
CA THR A 29 -17.41 39.03 15.19
C THR A 29 -17.40 37.78 14.30
N TYR A 30 -16.73 36.70 14.72
CA TYR A 30 -16.61 35.46 13.94
C TYR A 30 -17.74 34.45 14.22
N PHE A 31 -18.63 34.71 15.18
CA PHE A 31 -19.79 33.86 15.48
C PHE A 31 -21.12 34.58 15.14
N PRO A 32 -21.62 34.47 13.90
CA PRO A 32 -22.85 35.14 13.45
C PRO A 32 -24.09 34.44 14.06
N GLY A 33 -24.37 34.74 15.32
CA GLY A 33 -25.47 34.13 16.08
C GLY A 33 -25.43 34.42 17.58
N TYR A 34 -24.59 35.34 18.05
CA TYR A 34 -24.55 35.76 19.45
C TYR A 34 -25.85 36.48 19.83
N ASN A 35 -26.70 35.81 20.61
CA ASN A 35 -27.80 36.45 21.32
C ASN A 35 -27.30 36.91 22.70
N ARG A 36 -27.57 38.16 23.08
CA ARG A 36 -27.24 38.73 24.39
C ARG A 36 -27.83 37.97 25.60
N SER A 37 -28.73 37.01 25.38
CA SER A 37 -29.29 36.14 26.42
C SER A 37 -28.37 34.99 26.84
N ILE A 38 -27.29 34.73 26.09
CA ILE A 38 -26.37 33.61 26.33
C ILE A 38 -25.13 34.11 27.10
N SER A 39 -24.70 33.35 28.11
CA SER A 39 -23.54 33.68 28.93
C SER A 39 -22.24 33.69 28.11
N ARG A 40 -21.37 34.70 28.35
CA ARG A 40 -20.10 34.86 27.63
C ARG A 40 -19.24 33.60 27.66
N THR A 41 -19.18 32.92 28.80
CA THR A 41 -18.42 31.67 28.97
C THR A 41 -18.96 30.55 28.09
N GLU A 42 -20.27 30.47 27.90
CA GLU A 42 -20.91 29.45 27.08
C GLU A 42 -20.59 29.62 25.60
N THR A 43 -20.59 30.86 25.10
CA THR A 43 -20.23 31.17 23.71
C THR A 43 -18.77 30.83 23.40
N ILE A 44 -17.83 31.19 24.29
CA ILE A 44 -16.39 30.90 24.12
C ILE A 44 -16.16 29.39 24.02
N ILE A 45 -16.77 28.63 24.93
CA ILE A 45 -16.63 27.17 24.96
C ILE A 45 -17.22 26.55 23.69
N ARG A 46 -18.44 26.92 23.28
CA ARG A 46 -19.08 26.43 22.05
C ARG A 46 -18.19 26.67 20.82
N PHE A 47 -17.63 27.87 20.70
CA PHE A 47 -16.75 28.22 19.57
C PHE A 47 -15.44 27.42 19.57
N ALA A 48 -14.77 27.32 20.71
CA ALA A 48 -13.52 26.58 20.84
C ALA A 48 -13.70 25.08 20.54
N PHE A 49 -14.80 24.47 21.00
CA PHE A 49 -15.17 23.10 20.68
C PHE A 49 -15.49 22.92 19.19
N GLN A 50 -16.25 23.84 18.59
CA GLN A 50 -16.53 23.79 17.16
C GLN A 50 -15.24 23.83 16.33
N ALA A 51 -14.33 24.76 16.62
CA ALA A 51 -13.06 24.88 15.93
C ALA A 51 -12.19 23.61 16.10
N SER A 52 -12.12 23.04 17.31
CA SER A 52 -11.39 21.81 17.61
C SER A 52 -11.94 20.59 16.84
N ILE A 53 -13.26 20.43 16.76
CA ILE A 53 -13.91 19.35 16.00
C ILE A 53 -13.68 19.55 14.49
N THR A 54 -13.76 20.79 13.99
CA THR A 54 -13.48 21.09 12.58
C THR A 54 -12.05 20.69 12.20
N VAL A 55 -11.05 20.99 13.03
CA VAL A 55 -9.66 20.56 12.80
C VAL A 55 -9.53 19.03 12.78
N LEU A 56 -10.23 18.34 13.68
CA LEU A 56 -10.24 16.87 13.71
C LEU A 56 -10.86 16.26 12.45
N CYS A 57 -12.00 16.82 11.99
CA CYS A 57 -12.70 16.37 10.79
C CYS A 57 -11.88 16.58 9.52
N ILE A 58 -11.26 17.76 9.36
CA ILE A 58 -10.44 18.06 8.17
C ILE A 58 -9.22 17.14 8.08
N ALA A 59 -8.68 16.73 9.23
CA ALA A 59 -7.52 15.85 9.28
C ALA A 59 -7.84 14.36 9.06
N CYS A 60 -9.11 14.00 8.83
CA CYS A 60 -9.51 12.61 8.64
C CYS A 60 -8.80 12.01 7.41
N PRO A 61 -8.00 10.94 7.56
CA PRO A 61 -7.09 10.47 6.51
C PRO A 61 -7.78 9.52 5.51
N CYS A 62 -9.00 9.83 5.08
CA CYS A 62 -9.82 8.93 4.24
C CYS A 62 -9.08 8.41 2.98
N SER A 63 -8.27 9.27 2.36
CA SER A 63 -7.46 8.90 1.20
C SER A 63 -6.27 7.98 1.54
N LEU A 64 -5.68 8.14 2.73
CA LEU A 64 -4.53 7.35 3.16
C LEU A 64 -4.89 5.86 3.32
N GLY A 65 -6.09 5.58 3.85
CA GLY A 65 -6.57 4.20 4.04
C GLY A 65 -6.89 3.48 2.73
N LEU A 66 -7.23 4.22 1.67
CA LEU A 66 -7.51 3.66 0.35
C LEU A 66 -6.26 3.54 -0.54
N ALA A 67 -5.22 4.32 -0.27
CA ALA A 67 -4.01 4.34 -1.10
C ALA A 67 -3.38 2.94 -1.25
N THR A 68 -3.15 2.23 -0.15
CA THR A 68 -2.53 0.89 -0.16
C THR A 68 -3.38 -0.17 -0.88
N PRO A 69 -4.67 -0.38 -0.55
CA PRO A 69 -5.46 -1.41 -1.24
C PRO A 69 -5.65 -1.11 -2.72
N THR A 70 -5.79 0.16 -3.12
CA THR A 70 -5.88 0.51 -4.55
C THR A 70 -4.56 0.23 -5.28
N ALA A 71 -3.42 0.59 -4.68
CA ALA A 71 -2.11 0.30 -5.27
C ALA A 71 -1.86 -1.21 -5.42
N VAL A 72 -2.19 -2.01 -4.40
CA VAL A 72 -2.05 -3.47 -4.43
C VAL A 72 -2.99 -4.10 -5.47
N MET A 73 -4.25 -3.66 -5.50
CA MET A 73 -5.24 -4.20 -6.44
C MET A 73 -4.84 -3.92 -7.90
N VAL A 74 -4.43 -2.69 -8.20
CA VAL A 74 -3.99 -2.32 -9.55
C VAL A 74 -2.66 -3.01 -9.89
N GLY A 75 -1.71 -3.05 -8.96
CA GLY A 75 -0.40 -3.68 -9.16
C GLY A 75 -0.51 -5.19 -9.44
N THR A 76 -1.34 -5.91 -8.69
CA THR A 76 -1.60 -7.34 -8.94
C THR A 76 -2.37 -7.57 -10.24
N GLY A 77 -3.29 -6.67 -10.61
CA GLY A 77 -4.00 -6.70 -11.90
C GLY A 77 -3.05 -6.58 -13.09
N VAL A 78 -2.11 -5.64 -13.04
CA VAL A 78 -1.06 -5.49 -14.07
C VAL A 78 -0.13 -6.72 -14.10
N GLY A 79 0.24 -7.26 -12.94
CA GLY A 79 1.02 -8.51 -12.85
C GLY A 79 0.32 -9.68 -13.55
N ALA A 80 -0.99 -9.83 -13.31
CA ALA A 80 -1.79 -10.89 -13.91
C ALA A 80 -1.87 -10.78 -15.45
N GLN A 81 -1.95 -9.55 -15.99
CA GLN A 81 -1.89 -9.32 -17.45
C GLN A 81 -0.55 -9.76 -18.07
N ASN A 82 0.53 -9.77 -17.28
CA ASN A 82 1.85 -10.24 -17.69
C ASN A 82 2.10 -11.71 -17.36
N GLY A 83 1.07 -12.47 -16.95
CA GLY A 83 1.19 -13.88 -16.59
C GLY A 83 1.80 -14.14 -15.21
N ILE A 84 1.92 -13.11 -14.36
CA ILE A 84 2.47 -13.21 -13.01
C ILE A 84 1.33 -13.15 -12.00
N LEU A 85 0.97 -14.29 -11.41
CA LEU A 85 -0.08 -14.35 -10.39
C LEU A 85 0.50 -14.07 -9.00
N ILE A 86 0.20 -12.90 -8.45
CA ILE A 86 0.64 -12.48 -7.11
C ILE A 86 -0.50 -12.73 -6.12
N LYS A 87 -0.30 -13.63 -5.16
CA LYS A 87 -1.33 -14.04 -4.18
C LYS A 87 -1.31 -13.11 -2.95
N GLY A 88 -2.09 -12.02 -3.00
CA GLY A 88 -2.24 -11.06 -1.90
C GLY A 88 -1.30 -9.85 -1.99
N GLY A 89 -1.44 -8.90 -1.05
CA GLY A 89 -0.65 -7.66 -1.04
C GLY A 89 0.73 -7.79 -0.41
N GLU A 90 0.87 -8.64 0.61
CA GLU A 90 2.12 -8.81 1.36
C GLU A 90 3.27 -9.33 0.47
N PRO A 91 3.06 -10.31 -0.44
CA PRO A 91 4.10 -10.69 -1.40
C PRO A 91 4.48 -9.59 -2.38
N LEU A 92 3.54 -8.71 -2.76
CA LEU A 92 3.82 -7.58 -3.66
C LEU A 92 4.72 -6.53 -2.97
N GLU A 93 4.45 -6.22 -1.70
CA GLU A 93 5.30 -5.32 -0.91
C GLU A 93 6.67 -5.92 -0.62
N MET A 94 6.72 -7.24 -0.35
CA MET A 94 7.96 -7.95 -0.11
C MET A 94 8.81 -8.09 -1.37
N ALA A 95 8.20 -8.25 -2.55
CA ALA A 95 8.90 -8.35 -3.83
C ALA A 95 9.83 -7.15 -4.08
N HIS A 96 9.43 -5.94 -3.69
CA HIS A 96 10.28 -4.75 -3.79
C HIS A 96 11.56 -4.82 -2.93
N LYS A 97 11.53 -5.58 -1.82
CA LYS A 97 12.67 -5.72 -0.89
C LYS A 97 13.60 -6.88 -1.25
N VAL A 98 13.22 -7.74 -2.20
CA VAL A 98 14.02 -8.90 -2.60
C VAL A 98 15.30 -8.44 -3.31
N LYS A 99 16.45 -8.93 -2.82
CA LYS A 99 17.78 -8.65 -3.42
C LYS A 99 18.40 -9.86 -4.11
N VAL A 100 17.96 -11.05 -3.75
CA VAL A 100 18.53 -12.32 -4.20
C VAL A 100 17.39 -13.23 -4.60
N VAL A 101 17.51 -13.84 -5.78
CA VAL A 101 16.56 -14.84 -6.28
C VAL A 101 17.31 -16.16 -6.40
N VAL A 102 16.81 -17.18 -5.70
CA VAL A 102 17.34 -18.55 -5.79
C VAL A 102 16.35 -19.34 -6.63
N PHE A 103 16.81 -19.83 -7.78
CA PHE A 103 16.02 -20.64 -8.68
C PHE A 103 16.23 -22.12 -8.39
N ASP A 104 15.14 -22.89 -8.37
CA ASP A 104 15.25 -24.33 -8.52
C ASP A 104 15.67 -24.68 -9.96
N LYS A 105 16.39 -25.78 -10.15
CA LYS A 105 16.87 -26.15 -11.49
C LYS A 105 15.81 -26.91 -12.26
N THR A 106 15.27 -27.97 -11.67
CA THR A 106 14.42 -28.94 -12.37
C THR A 106 13.00 -28.41 -12.49
N GLY A 107 12.51 -28.21 -13.71
CA GLY A 107 11.14 -27.72 -13.94
C GLY A 107 10.96 -26.20 -13.80
N THR A 108 11.97 -25.46 -13.32
CA THR A 108 11.99 -23.98 -13.32
C THR A 108 12.94 -23.44 -14.38
N ILE A 109 14.24 -23.79 -14.31
CA ILE A 109 15.21 -23.42 -15.36
C ILE A 109 15.14 -24.42 -16.53
N THR A 110 14.95 -25.71 -16.24
CA THR A 110 14.84 -26.76 -17.24
C THR A 110 13.39 -27.16 -17.47
N HIS A 111 13.09 -27.77 -18.62
CA HIS A 111 11.76 -28.28 -18.95
C HIS A 111 11.27 -29.44 -18.04
N GLY A 112 12.11 -29.95 -17.14
CA GLY A 112 11.74 -31.06 -16.25
C GLY A 112 11.61 -32.42 -16.96
N THR A 113 11.81 -32.47 -18.28
CA THR A 113 11.76 -33.69 -19.08
C THR A 113 13.16 -34.01 -19.65
N PRO A 114 13.61 -35.27 -19.55
CA PRO A 114 14.89 -35.68 -20.12
C PRO A 114 14.78 -35.76 -21.66
N VAL A 115 15.81 -35.27 -22.34
CA VAL A 115 15.96 -35.36 -23.80
C VAL A 115 17.35 -35.86 -24.13
N VAL A 116 17.46 -36.76 -25.12
CA VAL A 116 18.75 -37.28 -25.58
C VAL A 116 19.52 -36.15 -26.27
N ASN A 117 20.59 -35.67 -25.63
CA ASN A 117 21.43 -34.60 -26.19
C ASN A 117 22.54 -35.15 -27.12
N GLN A 118 23.09 -36.31 -26.80
CA GLN A 118 24.21 -36.87 -27.55
C GLN A 118 24.20 -38.39 -27.55
N VAL A 119 24.42 -38.96 -28.74
CA VAL A 119 24.69 -40.38 -28.93
C VAL A 119 26.13 -40.49 -29.44
N LYS A 120 27.00 -41.16 -28.67
CA LYS A 120 28.38 -41.46 -29.09
C LYS A 120 28.49 -42.95 -29.40
N LEU A 121 28.92 -43.26 -30.61
CA LEU A 121 29.15 -44.62 -31.07
C LEU A 121 30.63 -44.96 -30.92
N LEU A 122 30.94 -46.09 -30.28
CA LEU A 122 32.32 -46.60 -30.14
C LEU A 122 32.78 -47.41 -31.36
N MET A 123 31.95 -47.52 -32.41
CA MET A 123 32.20 -48.31 -33.61
C MET A 123 32.28 -47.42 -34.86
N GLU A 124 33.11 -47.82 -35.82
CA GLU A 124 33.38 -47.08 -37.06
C GLU A 124 32.10 -46.83 -37.87
N SER A 125 31.82 -45.55 -38.17
CA SER A 125 30.55 -45.01 -38.71
C SER A 125 30.12 -45.56 -40.08
N ASN A 126 30.87 -46.49 -40.67
CA ASN A 126 30.72 -46.90 -42.08
C ASN A 126 29.89 -48.18 -42.28
N ARG A 127 29.38 -48.81 -41.21
CA ARG A 127 28.64 -50.10 -41.31
C ARG A 127 27.12 -49.99 -41.14
N ILE A 128 26.60 -49.02 -40.38
CA ILE A 128 25.17 -48.94 -40.04
C ILE A 128 24.72 -47.47 -39.93
N SER A 129 23.60 -47.13 -40.58
CA SER A 129 22.96 -45.81 -40.49
C SER A 129 22.46 -45.50 -39.07
N HIS A 130 22.65 -44.26 -38.61
CA HIS A 130 22.25 -43.79 -37.27
C HIS A 130 20.78 -44.10 -36.94
N HIS A 131 19.88 -44.03 -37.92
CA HIS A 131 18.45 -44.34 -37.72
C HIS A 131 18.19 -45.81 -37.39
N LYS A 132 18.96 -46.75 -37.96
CA LYS A 132 18.85 -48.17 -37.63
C LYS A 132 19.40 -48.46 -36.23
N ILE A 133 20.44 -47.75 -35.81
CA ILE A 133 21.00 -47.90 -34.46
C ILE A 133 20.02 -47.36 -33.41
N LEU A 134 19.46 -46.18 -33.64
CA LEU A 134 18.41 -45.61 -32.78
C LEU A 134 17.20 -46.54 -32.69
N ALA A 135 16.71 -47.08 -33.81
CA ALA A 135 15.59 -48.01 -33.81
C ALA A 135 15.84 -49.34 -33.10
N ILE A 136 17.09 -49.80 -32.98
CA ILE A 136 17.44 -51.03 -32.24
C ILE A 136 17.52 -50.77 -30.74
N VAL A 137 17.98 -49.58 -30.33
CA VAL A 137 18.16 -49.21 -28.91
C VAL A 137 16.86 -48.64 -28.29
N GLY A 138 15.97 -48.08 -29.12
CA GLY A 138 14.72 -47.43 -28.72
C GLY A 138 14.63 -46.01 -29.25
#